data_AF-A0A932SMJ1-F1
#
_entry.id   AF-A0A932SMJ1-F1
#
_cell.length_a   1.000
_cell.length_b   1.000
_cell.length_c   1.000
_cell.angle_alpha   90.00
_cell.angle_beta   90.00
_cell.angle_gamma   90.00
#
_symmetry.space_group_name_H-M   'P 1'
#
loop_
_entity.id
_entity.type
_entity.pdbx_description
1 polymer ?
#
loop_
_entity_poly.entity_id
_entity_poly.type
_entity_poly.pdbx_seq_one_letter_code
_entity_poly.pdbx_strand_id
1 'polypeptide(L)'
;MNPKQFLQWGGAILLLLAVLGFLNVRFGDALWFDSAENYAHGVLGVVALVLAPLPLGDLKRWVVVLVGLVALYFGVAGFMVASNSAPNWYGITNLEFLDNIVHLAVGVWALAAAFMSNPATA
;
A
#
# COMPACT_ATOMS: atom_id res chain seq x y z
N MET A 1 11.01 6.31 -11.63
CA MET A 1 11.09 6.15 -10.16
C MET A 1 11.83 4.85 -9.85
N ASN A 2 12.72 4.84 -8.88
CA ASN A 2 13.43 3.63 -8.42
C ASN A 2 12.82 3.04 -7.12
N PRO A 3 13.23 1.84 -6.67
CA PRO A 3 12.68 1.22 -5.47
C PRO A 3 12.82 2.09 -4.21
N LYS A 4 13.95 2.78 -4.06
CA LYS A 4 14.16 3.72 -2.95
C LYS A 4 13.12 4.83 -2.95
N GLN A 5 12.92 5.49 -4.09
CA GLN A 5 11.95 6.57 -4.24
C GLN A 5 10.52 6.07 -4.00
N PHE A 6 10.18 4.86 -4.45
CA PHE A 6 8.89 4.26 -4.13
C PHE A 6 8.72 4.08 -2.62
N LEU A 7 9.71 3.53 -1.91
CA LEU A 7 9.67 3.39 -0.46
C LEU A 7 9.54 4.74 0.26
N GLN A 8 10.20 5.79 -0.24
CA GLN A 8 10.09 7.15 0.32
C GLN A 8 8.70 7.75 0.13
N TRP A 9 8.23 7.82 -1.12
CA TRP A 9 6.95 8.46 -1.44
C TRP A 9 5.77 7.62 -0.99
N GLY A 10 5.79 6.31 -1.27
CA GLY A 10 4.78 5.36 -0.83
C GLY A 10 4.72 5.27 0.70
N GLY A 11 5.87 5.25 1.38
CA GLY A 11 5.92 5.27 2.84
C GLY A 11 5.31 6.53 3.45
N ALA A 12 5.62 7.70 2.87
CA ALA A 12 5.03 8.97 3.30
C ALA A 12 3.51 9.02 3.08
N ILE A 13 3.03 8.53 1.93
CA ILE A 13 1.59 8.46 1.62
C ILE A 13 0.88 7.53 2.60
N LEU A 14 1.41 6.32 2.84
CA LEU A 14 0.82 5.37 3.78
C LEU A 14 0.75 5.94 5.20
N LEU A 15 1.82 6.60 5.65
CA LEU A 15 1.83 7.23 6.97
C LEU A 15 0.81 8.37 7.05
N LEU A 16 0.68 9.17 5.99
CA LEU A 16 -0.34 10.22 5.91
C LEU A 16 -1.75 9.64 5.97
N LEU A 17 -2.04 8.58 5.20
CA LEU A 17 -3.35 7.90 5.22
C LEU A 17 -3.68 7.36 6.61
N ALA A 18 -2.70 6.75 7.28
CA ALA A 18 -2.87 6.28 8.65
C ALA A 18 -3.23 7.42 9.62
N VAL A 19 -2.50 8.54 9.56
CA VAL A 19 -2.80 9.72 10.39
C VAL A 19 -4.20 10.25 10.10
N LEU A 20 -4.57 10.40 8.82
CA LEU A 20 -5.89 10.86 8.42
C LEU A 20 -7.00 9.92 8.94
N GLY A 21 -6.82 8.61 8.83
CA GLY A 21 -7.80 7.64 9.32
C GLY A 21 -7.89 7.58 10.85
N PHE A 22 -6.77 7.70 11.59
CA PHE A 22 -6.82 7.85 13.06
C PHE A 22 -7.52 9.15 13.50
N LEU A 23 -7.45 10.20 12.68
CA LEU A 23 -8.21 11.45 12.88
C LEU A 23 -9.67 11.36 12.39
N ASN A 24 -10.10 10.18 11.91
CA ASN A 24 -11.43 9.91 11.33
C ASN A 24 -11.77 10.82 10.13
N VAL A 25 -10.77 11.25 9.36
CA VAL A 25 -11.00 11.94 8.08
C VAL A 25 -11.55 10.94 7.07
N ARG A 26 -12.69 11.27 6.45
CA ARG A 26 -13.37 10.43 5.44
C ARG A 26 -13.54 11.20 4.14
N PHE A 27 -13.42 10.51 3.01
CA PHE A 27 -13.70 11.09 1.69
C PHE A 27 -15.05 10.59 1.19
N GLY A 28 -16.11 11.01 1.89
CA GLY A 28 -17.46 10.47 1.73
C GLY A 28 -17.55 9.01 2.16
N ASP A 29 -18.52 8.28 1.60
CA ASP A 29 -18.72 6.84 1.85
C ASP A 29 -17.87 5.96 0.94
N ALA A 30 -17.08 6.59 0.05
CA ALA A 30 -16.35 5.88 -0.99
C ALA A 30 -14.91 5.54 -0.59
N LEU A 31 -14.38 6.17 0.45
CA LEU A 31 -13.03 5.93 0.98
C LEU A 31 -12.99 6.32 2.47
N TRP A 32 -12.94 5.33 3.35
CA TRP A 32 -12.68 5.50 4.78
C TRP A 32 -11.83 4.35 5.28
N PHE A 33 -11.23 4.51 6.46
CA PHE A 33 -10.30 3.50 7.00
C PHE A 33 -10.74 3.05 8.38
N ASP A 34 -10.87 1.75 8.57
CA ASP A 34 -11.08 1.17 9.89
C ASP A 34 -9.79 1.17 10.72
N SER A 35 -9.90 0.73 11.98
CA SER A 35 -8.73 0.69 12.87
C SER A 35 -7.62 -0.23 12.35
N ALA A 36 -7.95 -1.38 11.76
CA ALA A 36 -6.97 -2.34 11.26
C ALA A 36 -6.22 -1.78 10.04
N GLU A 37 -6.93 -1.14 9.11
CA GLU A 37 -6.34 -0.48 7.94
C GLU A 37 -5.41 0.66 8.35
N ASN A 38 -5.81 1.46 9.34
CA ASN A 38 -4.96 2.53 9.88
C ASN A 38 -3.66 2.00 10.49
N TYR A 39 -3.71 0.90 11.23
CA TYR A 39 -2.50 0.24 11.74
C TYR A 39 -1.65 -0.33 10.61
N ALA A 40 -2.25 -0.98 9.60
CA ALA A 40 -1.54 -1.52 8.46
C ALA A 40 -0.80 -0.41 7.68
N HIS A 41 -1.50 0.66 7.32
CA HIS A 41 -0.91 1.84 6.66
C HIS A 41 0.18 2.47 7.52
N GLY A 42 -0.03 2.63 8.82
CA GLY A 42 0.94 3.25 9.73
C GLY A 42 2.23 2.43 9.82
N VAL A 43 2.11 1.13 10.10
CA VAL A 43 3.27 0.23 10.23
C VAL A 43 4.02 0.10 8.91
N LEU A 44 3.32 -0.15 7.80
CA LEU A 44 3.95 -0.26 6.48
C LEU A 44 4.60 1.05 6.04
N GLY A 45 3.97 2.19 6.35
CA GLY A 45 4.52 3.52 6.09
C GLY A 45 5.83 3.78 6.82
N VAL A 46 5.85 3.52 8.13
CA VAL A 46 7.08 3.65 8.95
C VAL A 46 8.17 2.71 8.44
N VAL A 47 7.85 1.43 8.21
CA VAL A 47 8.82 0.45 7.71
C VAL A 47 9.39 0.88 6.36
N ALA A 48 8.56 1.33 5.42
CA ALA A 48 9.03 1.79 4.12
C ALA A 48 9.97 3.00 4.23
N LEU A 49 9.63 3.98 5.07
CA LEU A 49 10.48 5.16 5.31
C LEU A 49 11.81 4.79 5.98
N VAL A 50 11.82 3.81 6.88
CA VAL A 50 13.05 3.30 7.52
C VAL A 50 13.92 2.52 6.54
N LEU A 51 13.32 1.69 5.67
CA LEU A 51 14.06 0.88 4.70
C LEU A 51 14.63 1.71 3.55
N ALA A 52 13.98 2.81 3.17
CA ALA A 52 14.38 3.68 2.07
C ALA A 52 15.86 4.15 2.11
N PRO A 53 16.39 4.71 3.22
CA PRO A 53 17.77 5.18 3.28
C PRO A 53 18.80 4.06 3.49
N LEU A 54 18.42 2.85 3.93
CA LEU A 54 19.38 1.80 4.29
C LEU A 54 20.10 1.22 3.05
N PRO A 55 21.37 0.83 3.13
CA PRO A 55 22.14 0.31 1.99
C PRO A 55 21.86 -1.17 1.67
N LEU A 56 20.59 -1.52 1.43
CA LEU A 56 20.16 -2.92 1.25
C LEU A 56 20.40 -3.53 -0.15
N GLY A 57 21.02 -2.81 -1.09
CA GLY A 57 21.20 -3.26 -2.48
C GLY A 57 19.90 -3.74 -3.13
N ASP A 58 19.98 -4.87 -3.85
CA ASP A 58 18.85 -5.51 -4.57
C ASP A 58 17.70 -5.94 -3.66
N LEU A 59 17.91 -6.08 -2.35
CA LEU A 59 16.83 -6.42 -1.43
C LEU A 59 15.72 -5.35 -1.44
N LYS A 60 16.04 -4.06 -1.66
CA LYS A 60 15.00 -3.02 -1.79
C LYS A 60 14.05 -3.31 -2.94
N ARG A 61 14.57 -3.75 -4.08
CA ARG A 61 13.75 -4.10 -5.24
C ARG A 61 12.77 -5.20 -4.86
N TRP A 62 13.25 -6.26 -4.22
CA TRP A 62 12.39 -7.38 -3.83
C TRP A 62 11.37 -7.02 -2.74
N VAL A 63 11.72 -6.13 -1.81
CA VAL A 63 10.75 -5.56 -0.86
C VAL A 63 9.64 -4.82 -1.61
N VAL A 64 9.98 -3.97 -2.58
CA VAL A 64 8.98 -3.25 -3.39
C VAL A 64 8.15 -4.21 -4.24
N VAL A 65 8.75 -5.27 -4.79
CA VAL A 65 7.99 -6.34 -5.48
C VAL A 65 6.98 -6.98 -4.53
N LEU A 66 7.38 -7.33 -3.32
CA LEU A 66 6.48 -7.92 -2.33
C LEU A 66 5.32 -6.98 -2.00
N VAL A 67 5.59 -5.70 -1.76
CA VAL A 67 4.54 -4.68 -1.55
C VAL A 67 3.59 -4.65 -2.74
N GLY A 68 4.11 -4.66 -3.97
CA GLY A 68 3.30 -4.68 -5.18
C GLY A 68 2.39 -5.89 -5.28
N LEU A 69 2.92 -7.09 -5.03
CA LEU A 69 2.14 -8.33 -5.06
C LEU A 69 1.06 -8.37 -3.97
N VAL A 70 1.38 -7.92 -2.76
CA VAL A 70 0.41 -7.81 -1.67
C VAL A 70 -0.69 -6.82 -2.04
N ALA A 71 -0.36 -5.63 -2.53
CA ALA A 71 -1.35 -4.65 -2.95
C ALA A 71 -2.26 -5.18 -4.08
N LEU A 72 -1.70 -5.85 -5.08
CA LEU A 72 -2.50 -6.50 -6.13
C LEU A 72 -3.42 -7.59 -5.58
N TYR A 73 -2.92 -8.40 -4.64
CA TYR A 73 -3.73 -9.43 -3.99
C TYR A 73 -4.94 -8.80 -3.29
N PHE A 74 -4.74 -7.77 -2.45
CA PHE A 74 -5.84 -7.10 -1.75
C PHE A 74 -6.81 -6.41 -2.72
N GLY A 75 -6.31 -5.74 -3.78
CA GLY A 75 -7.16 -5.09 -4.78
C GLY A 75 -8.03 -6.07 -5.57
N VAL A 76 -7.49 -7.24 -5.95
CA VAL A 76 -8.29 -8.29 -6.64
C VAL A 76 -9.21 -9.00 -5.65
N ALA A 77 -8.70 -9.40 -4.49
CA ALA A 77 -9.46 -10.15 -3.50
C ALA A 77 -10.65 -9.34 -2.97
N GLY A 78 -10.47 -8.03 -2.71
CA GLY A 78 -11.55 -7.17 -2.24
C GLY A 78 -12.69 -7.06 -3.24
N PHE A 79 -12.42 -7.01 -4.55
CA PHE A 79 -13.50 -7.13 -5.56
C PHE A 79 -14.24 -8.45 -5.51
N MET A 80 -13.54 -9.56 -5.22
CA MET A 80 -14.15 -10.89 -5.16
C MET A 80 -15.04 -11.10 -3.93
N VAL A 81 -14.79 -10.34 -2.85
CA VAL A 81 -15.48 -10.51 -1.57
C VAL A 81 -16.28 -9.29 -1.12
N ALA A 82 -16.43 -8.28 -1.98
CA ALA A 82 -17.11 -7.01 -1.68
C ALA A 82 -18.56 -7.14 -1.19
N SER A 83 -19.22 -8.28 -1.44
CA SER A 83 -20.59 -8.57 -0.99
C SER A 83 -20.67 -9.50 0.24
N ASN A 84 -19.52 -9.94 0.76
CA ASN A 84 -19.48 -10.87 1.88
C ASN A 84 -19.73 -10.15 3.21
N SER A 85 -20.49 -10.80 4.08
CA SER A 85 -20.66 -10.36 5.47
C SER A 85 -19.48 -10.84 6.34
N ALA A 86 -19.30 -10.21 7.51
CA ALA A 86 -18.32 -10.61 8.53
C ALA A 86 -18.34 -12.14 8.81
N PRO A 87 -17.19 -12.74 9.20
CA PRO A 87 -16.00 -12.10 9.78
C PRO A 87 -15.01 -11.53 8.76
N ASN A 88 -14.65 -10.26 8.95
CA ASN A 88 -13.68 -9.56 8.12
C ASN A 88 -12.24 -9.83 8.59
N TRP A 89 -11.69 -10.98 8.22
CA TRP A 89 -10.31 -11.30 8.54
C TRP A 89 -9.36 -10.42 7.70
N TYR A 90 -8.56 -9.59 8.39
CA TYR A 90 -7.62 -8.62 7.79
C TYR A 90 -8.22 -7.43 7.01
N GLY A 91 -9.48 -7.06 7.22
CA GLY A 91 -10.04 -5.85 6.60
C GLY A 91 -10.57 -6.05 5.17
N ILE A 92 -10.28 -7.17 4.50
CA ILE A 92 -10.57 -7.40 3.06
C ILE A 92 -12.05 -7.21 2.68
N THR A 93 -13.00 -7.58 3.54
CA THR A 93 -14.44 -7.40 3.28
C THR A 93 -14.94 -5.97 3.58
N ASN A 94 -14.08 -5.08 4.09
CA ASN A 94 -14.38 -3.66 4.30
C ASN A 94 -13.85 -2.80 3.13
N LEU A 95 -13.08 -3.36 2.20
CA LEU A 95 -12.52 -2.60 1.08
C LEU A 95 -13.62 -2.11 0.13
N GLU A 96 -13.81 -0.79 0.07
CA GLU A 96 -14.71 -0.18 -0.91
C GLU A 96 -14.22 -0.37 -2.35
N PHE A 97 -15.12 -0.11 -3.31
CA PHE A 97 -14.77 -0.12 -4.74
C PHE A 97 -13.54 0.75 -5.04
N LEU A 98 -13.46 1.97 -4.48
CA LEU A 98 -12.29 2.85 -4.70
C LEU A 98 -11.04 2.33 -4.01
N ASP A 99 -11.16 1.76 -2.81
CA ASP A 99 -10.05 1.13 -2.11
C ASP A 99 -9.40 0.02 -2.94
N ASN A 100 -10.23 -0.83 -3.56
CA ASN A 100 -9.75 -1.87 -4.46
C ASN A 100 -9.00 -1.29 -5.67
N ILE A 101 -9.51 -0.20 -6.27
CA ILE A 101 -8.81 0.51 -7.35
C ILE A 101 -7.47 1.08 -6.88
N VAL A 102 -7.44 1.71 -5.70
CA VAL A 102 -6.21 2.27 -5.13
C VAL A 102 -5.17 1.17 -4.92
N HIS A 103 -5.56 0.02 -4.37
CA HIS A 103 -4.68 -1.13 -4.18
C HIS A 103 -4.11 -1.66 -5.51
N LEU A 104 -4.95 -1.76 -6.55
CA LEU A 104 -4.47 -2.13 -7.89
C LEU A 104 -3.47 -1.10 -8.44
N ALA A 105 -3.78 0.19 -8.32
CA ALA A 105 -2.90 1.27 -8.79
C ALA A 105 -1.56 1.27 -8.05
N VAL A 106 -1.57 1.11 -6.73
CA VAL A 106 -0.36 1.00 -5.90
C VAL A 106 0.44 -0.25 -6.27
N GLY A 107 -0.25 -1.39 -6.50
CA GLY A 107 0.38 -2.62 -6.95
C GLY A 107 1.15 -2.47 -8.26
N VAL A 108 0.51 -1.87 -9.27
CA VAL A 108 1.14 -1.56 -10.56
C VAL A 108 2.29 -0.56 -10.39
N TRP A 109 2.09 0.49 -9.59
CA TRP A 109 3.12 1.50 -9.32
C TRP A 109 4.36 0.90 -8.67
N ALA A 110 4.19 0.02 -7.68
CA ALA A 110 5.27 -0.69 -7.01
C ALA A 110 6.07 -1.57 -7.98
N LEU A 111 5.39 -2.41 -8.77
CA LEU A 111 6.05 -3.28 -9.74
C LEU A 111 6.76 -2.47 -10.84
N ALA A 112 6.16 -1.39 -11.32
CA ALA A 112 6.81 -0.48 -12.26
C ALA A 112 8.07 0.14 -11.64
N ALA A 113 8.02 0.59 -10.38
CA ALA A 113 9.18 1.12 -9.68
C ALA A 113 10.29 0.07 -9.47
N ALA A 114 9.93 -1.21 -9.35
CA ALA A 114 10.87 -2.32 -9.16
C ALA A 114 11.56 -2.81 -10.45
N PHE A 115 10.90 -2.72 -11.61
CA PHE A 115 11.41 -3.33 -12.86
C PHE A 115 11.67 -2.32 -13.99
N MET A 116 11.07 -1.13 -13.96
CA MET A 116 11.21 -0.13 -15.01
C MET A 116 12.14 1.02 -14.61
N SER A 117 12.84 0.89 -13.48
CA SER A 117 13.83 1.86 -13.04
C SER A 117 15.06 1.81 -13.95
N ASN A 118 15.53 2.98 -14.38
CA ASN A 118 16.69 3.10 -15.25
C ASN A 118 17.97 2.65 -14.49
N PRO A 119 18.86 1.83 -15.07
CA PRO A 119 20.07 1.33 -14.40
C PRO A 119 20.98 2.43 -13.84
N ALA A 120 20.95 3.63 -14.43
CA ALA A 120 21.71 4.80 -13.97
C ALA A 120 21.19 5.40 -12.65
N THR A 121 20.06 4.92 -12.13
CA THR A 121 19.41 5.44 -10.91
C THR A 121 19.08 4.35 -9.88
N ALA A 122 19.48 3.10 -10.13
CA ALA A 122 19.20 1.96 -9.26
C ALA A 122 20.12 1.92 -8.03
#